data_AF-A0A3N5HRP2-F1
#
_entry.id   AF-A0A3N5HRP2-F1
#
_cell.length_a   1.000
_cell.length_b   1.000
_cell.length_c   1.000
_cell.angle_alpha   90.00
_cell.angle_beta   90.00
_cell.angle_gamma   90.00
#
_symmetry.space_group_name_H-M   'P 1'
#
loop_
_entity.id
_entity.type
_entity.pdbx_description
1 polymer ?
#
loop_
_entity_poly.entity_id
_entity_poly.type
_entity_poly.pdbx_seq_one_letter_code
_entity_poly.pdbx_strand_id
1 'polypeptide(L)'
;MIVSTPMRRLSLVLLGLLLAGCAPSAPAPVPAPRAAVAPNPAPAREVLPNGVVLITQEHRAADVVAVQVWMQIGGRDEQGDELGLTHYLEHMLFKGTP
;
A
#
# COMPACT_ATOMS: atom_id res chain seq x y z
N MET A 1 -6.40 -10.54 74.87
CA MET A 1 -7.02 -11.26 73.74
C MET A 1 -6.86 -10.40 72.49
N ILE A 2 -5.70 -10.51 71.82
CA ILE A 2 -5.36 -9.69 70.63
C ILE A 2 -5.87 -10.45 69.41
N VAL A 3 -7.09 -10.12 68.97
CA VAL A 3 -7.63 -10.66 67.72
C VAL A 3 -6.95 -9.91 66.57
N SER A 4 -6.07 -10.61 65.88
CA SER A 4 -5.45 -10.22 64.60
C SER A 4 -6.52 -9.71 63.65
N THR A 5 -6.36 -8.49 63.10
CA THR A 5 -7.30 -7.88 62.15
C THR A 5 -6.86 -8.19 60.70
N PRO A 6 -7.38 -9.26 60.06
CA PRO A 6 -7.04 -9.60 58.67
C PRO A 6 -7.49 -8.51 57.68
N MET A 7 -8.52 -7.75 58.03
CA MET A 7 -9.10 -6.71 57.18
C MET A 7 -8.18 -5.51 56.97
N ARG A 8 -7.32 -5.17 57.95
CA ARG A 8 -6.39 -4.02 57.83
C ARG A 8 -5.21 -4.32 56.89
N ARG A 9 -4.80 -5.60 56.81
CA ARG A 9 -3.77 -6.07 55.87
C ARG A 9 -4.32 -6.16 54.44
N LEU A 10 -5.57 -6.57 54.28
CA LEU A 10 -6.23 -6.64 52.97
C LEU A 10 -6.43 -5.24 52.34
N SER A 11 -6.81 -4.24 53.13
CA SER A 11 -6.98 -2.86 52.65
C SER A 11 -5.67 -2.20 52.19
N LEU A 12 -4.54 -2.50 52.85
CA LEU A 12 -3.22 -1.97 52.45
C LEU A 12 -2.70 -2.62 51.16
N VAL A 13 -2.97 -3.91 50.94
CA VAL A 13 -2.62 -4.61 49.69
C VAL A 13 -3.47 -4.11 48.53
N LEU A 14 -4.78 -3.89 48.75
CA LEU A 14 -5.67 -3.35 47.71
C LEU A 14 -5.28 -1.92 47.30
N LEU A 15 -4.91 -1.07 48.27
CA LEU A 15 -4.44 0.30 48.01
C LEU A 15 -3.10 0.32 47.26
N GLY A 16 -2.21 -0.63 47.56
CA GLY A 16 -0.95 -0.82 46.83
C GLY A 16 -1.15 -1.25 45.37
N LEU A 17 -2.12 -2.14 45.10
CA LEU A 17 -2.48 -2.54 43.74
C LEU A 17 -3.11 -1.41 42.93
N LEU A 18 -3.95 -0.57 43.57
CA LEU A 18 -4.60 0.58 42.92
C LEU A 18 -3.60 1.68 42.52
N LEU A 19 -2.49 1.84 43.26
CA LEU A 19 -1.47 2.85 42.99
C LEU A 19 -0.39 2.40 41.98
N ALA A 20 -0.28 1.11 41.68
CA ALA A 20 0.71 0.56 40.75
C ALA A 20 0.26 0.55 39.27
N GLY A 21 -0.98 0.96 38.97
CA GLY A 21 -1.59 0.83 37.65
C GLY A 21 -1.24 1.88 36.59
N CYS A 22 -0.40 2.87 36.91
CA CYS A 22 0.01 3.93 35.97
C CYS A 22 1.53 4.04 35.89
N ALA A 23 2.17 3.04 35.28
CA ALA A 23 3.55 3.21 34.80
C ALA A 23 3.49 3.97 33.46
N PRO A 24 4.19 5.10 33.29
CA PRO A 24 4.32 5.73 31.98
C PRO A 24 5.08 4.78 31.06
N SER A 25 4.43 4.34 29.97
CA SER A 25 5.15 3.66 28.90
C SER A 25 6.07 4.68 28.22
N ALA A 26 7.35 4.33 28.09
CA ALA A 26 8.25 5.13 27.27
C ALA A 26 7.68 5.16 25.83
N PRO A 27 7.65 6.34 25.17
CA PRO A 27 7.24 6.39 23.77
C PRO A 27 8.16 5.48 22.97
N ALA A 28 7.59 4.61 22.16
CA ALA A 28 8.37 3.81 21.22
C ALA A 28 9.21 4.77 20.36
N PRO A 29 10.46 4.43 20.03
CA PRO A 29 11.27 5.25 19.14
C PRO A 29 10.51 5.42 17.82
N VAL A 30 10.14 6.66 17.52
CA VAL A 30 9.59 7.01 16.21
C VAL A 30 10.70 6.75 15.21
N PRO A 31 10.50 5.86 14.22
CA PRO A 31 11.53 5.61 13.21
C PRO A 31 11.90 6.95 12.57
N ALA A 32 13.21 7.18 12.41
CA ALA A 32 13.70 8.38 11.76
C ALA A 32 12.97 8.56 10.41
N PRO A 33 12.65 9.80 10.00
CA PRO A 33 12.04 10.03 8.70
C PRO A 33 12.92 9.36 7.64
N ARG A 34 12.31 8.48 6.85
CA ARG A 34 13.00 7.82 5.74
C ARG A 34 13.61 8.92 4.89
N ALA A 35 14.90 8.80 4.58
CA ALA A 35 15.62 9.76 3.75
C ALA A 35 14.76 10.12 2.54
N ALA A 36 14.68 11.41 2.21
CA ALA A 36 13.89 11.88 1.08
C ALA A 36 14.25 11.04 -0.16
N VAL A 37 13.26 10.36 -0.72
CA VAL A 37 13.43 9.62 -1.96
C VAL A 37 13.82 10.65 -3.01
N ALA A 38 14.99 10.46 -3.63
CA ALA A 38 15.40 11.31 -4.73
C ALA A 38 14.26 11.34 -5.78
N PRO A 39 13.92 12.50 -6.35
CA PRO A 39 12.87 12.56 -7.35
C PRO A 39 13.16 11.59 -8.49
N ASN A 40 12.13 10.91 -8.97
CA ASN A 40 12.28 9.99 -10.10
C ASN A 40 12.83 10.78 -11.31
N PRO A 41 13.69 10.16 -12.13
CA PRO A 41 14.14 10.79 -13.37
C PRO A 41 12.95 11.10 -14.28
N ALA A 42 13.15 12.05 -15.20
CA ALA A 42 12.18 12.30 -16.26
C ALA A 42 11.95 11.02 -17.09
N PRO A 43 10.72 10.75 -17.56
CA PRO A 43 10.47 9.63 -18.45
C PRO A 43 11.30 9.74 -19.74
N ALA A 44 11.95 8.65 -20.13
CA ALA A 44 12.60 8.52 -21.42
C ALA A 44 11.59 8.04 -22.47
N ARG A 45 11.76 8.51 -23.72
CA ARG A 45 10.92 8.16 -24.87
C ARG A 45 11.76 7.62 -26.01
N GLU A 46 11.36 6.48 -26.55
CA GLU A 46 11.94 5.86 -27.73
C GLU A 46 10.84 5.43 -28.71
N VAL A 47 11.12 5.44 -30.01
CA VAL A 47 10.27 4.82 -31.04
C VAL A 47 11.01 3.62 -31.59
N LEU A 48 10.43 2.44 -31.41
CA LEU A 48 11.00 1.17 -31.85
C LEU A 48 10.91 1.01 -33.39
N PRO A 49 11.69 0.10 -34.01
CA PRO A 49 11.66 -0.11 -35.46
C PRO A 49 10.29 -0.48 -36.03
N ASN A 50 9.39 -1.06 -35.21
CA ASN A 50 8.01 -1.39 -35.57
C ASN A 50 7.01 -0.24 -35.37
N GLY A 51 7.49 0.95 -34.97
CA GLY A 51 6.67 2.14 -34.73
C GLY A 51 6.08 2.27 -33.32
N VAL A 52 6.24 1.28 -32.45
CA VAL A 52 5.76 1.37 -31.05
C VAL A 52 6.53 2.43 -30.28
N VAL A 53 5.81 3.29 -29.55
CA VAL A 53 6.40 4.27 -28.64
C VAL A 53 6.63 3.62 -27.27
N LEU A 54 7.90 3.52 -26.86
CA LEU A 54 8.30 3.04 -25.56
C LEU A 54 8.56 4.22 -24.62
N ILE A 55 7.86 4.26 -23.50
CA ILE A 55 8.09 5.22 -22.41
C ILE A 55 8.60 4.46 -21.19
N THR A 56 9.76 4.85 -20.66
CA THR A 56 10.36 4.23 -19.48
C THR A 56 10.62 5.27 -18.40
N GLN A 57 10.39 4.91 -17.14
CA GLN A 57 10.75 5.72 -15.99
C GLN A 57 11.22 4.81 -14.86
N GLU A 58 12.42 5.08 -14.36
CA GLU A 58 12.97 4.34 -13.24
C GLU A 58 12.31 4.80 -11.93
N HIS A 59 11.85 3.85 -11.11
CA HIS A 59 11.17 4.13 -9.85
C HIS A 59 11.67 3.18 -8.74
N ARG A 60 12.49 3.70 -7.81
CA ARG A 60 13.16 2.89 -6.77
C ARG A 60 12.46 2.82 -5.42
N ALA A 61 11.14 3.04 -5.37
CA ALA A 61 10.40 2.93 -4.11
C ALA A 61 10.14 1.48 -3.67
N ALA A 62 10.15 0.51 -4.59
CA ALA A 62 9.92 -0.91 -4.34
C ALA A 62 10.55 -1.77 -5.44
N ASP A 63 10.85 -3.04 -5.14
CA ASP A 63 11.43 -4.03 -6.06
C ASP A 63 10.36 -4.68 -6.97
N VAL A 64 9.56 -3.84 -7.63
CA VAL A 64 8.51 -4.26 -8.56
C VAL A 64 8.51 -3.36 -9.79
N VAL A 65 7.96 -3.86 -10.90
CA VAL A 65 7.82 -3.10 -12.15
C VAL A 65 6.35 -3.09 -12.55
N ALA A 66 5.86 -1.93 -12.98
CA ALA A 66 4.57 -1.80 -13.64
C ALA A 66 4.80 -1.72 -15.16
N VAL A 67 4.11 -2.58 -15.92
CA VAL A 67 4.14 -2.57 -17.39
C VAL A 67 2.73 -2.30 -17.88
N GLN A 68 2.60 -1.37 -18.82
CA GLN A 68 1.32 -0.98 -19.40
C GLN A 68 1.46 -0.94 -20.93
N VAL A 69 0.46 -1.46 -21.63
CA VAL A 69 0.35 -1.36 -23.09
C VAL A 69 -0.90 -0.55 -23.39
N TRP A 70 -0.73 0.55 -24.11
CA TRP A 70 -1.80 1.47 -24.46
C TRP A 70 -2.11 1.34 -25.95
N MET A 71 -3.36 1.03 -26.27
CA MET A 71 -3.85 1.03 -27.64
C MET A 71 -4.60 2.35 -27.88
N GLN A 72 -4.31 3.03 -29.00
CA GLN A 72 -5.00 4.26 -29.39
C GLN A 72 -6.33 3.92 -30.10
N ILE A 73 -7.15 3.09 -29.46
CA ILE A 73 -8.48 2.69 -29.92
C ILE A 73 -9.36 2.37 -28.71
N GLY A 74 -10.65 2.65 -28.80
CA GLY A 74 -11.65 2.25 -27.81
C GLY A 74 -13.07 2.46 -28.33
N GLY A 75 -14.06 2.40 -27.43
CA GLY A 75 -15.48 2.46 -27.83
C GLY A 75 -15.90 3.73 -28.59
N ARG A 76 -15.10 4.80 -28.57
CA ARG A 76 -15.34 6.00 -29.41
C ARG A 76 -15.12 5.73 -30.90
N ASP A 77 -14.27 4.77 -31.23
CA ASP A 77 -13.82 4.48 -32.58
C ASP A 77 -14.67 3.39 -33.26
N GLU A 78 -15.66 2.84 -32.54
CA GLU A 78 -16.57 1.80 -33.02
C GLU A 78 -17.64 2.37 -33.98
N GLN A 79 -17.98 1.61 -35.01
CA GLN A 79 -19.17 1.87 -35.83
C GLN A 79 -20.46 1.47 -35.08
N GLY A 80 -21.61 1.91 -35.60
CA GLY A 80 -22.91 1.66 -34.97
C GLY A 80 -23.28 0.19 -34.83
N ASP A 81 -22.77 -0.68 -35.71
CA ASP A 81 -22.93 -2.13 -35.68
C ASP A 81 -21.81 -2.87 -34.90
N GLU A 82 -20.81 -2.14 -34.40
CA GLU A 82 -19.66 -2.67 -33.65
C GLU A 82 -19.71 -2.32 -32.15
N LEU A 83 -20.78 -1.68 -31.68
CA LEU A 83 -20.87 -1.17 -30.31
C LEU A 83 -20.60 -2.25 -29.26
N GLY A 84 -19.58 -2.01 -28.42
CA GLY A 84 -19.12 -2.91 -27.36
C GLY A 84 -18.03 -3.88 -27.79
N LEU A 85 -17.59 -3.88 -29.06
CA LEU A 85 -16.57 -4.78 -29.57
C LEU A 85 -15.20 -4.57 -28.91
N THR A 86 -14.77 -3.33 -28.70
CA THR A 86 -13.48 -3.01 -28.05
C THR A 86 -13.43 -3.53 -26.61
N HIS A 87 -14.52 -3.38 -25.85
CA HIS A 87 -14.66 -3.95 -24.52
C HIS A 87 -14.75 -5.49 -24.58
N TYR A 88 -15.48 -6.06 -25.55
CA TYR A 88 -15.51 -7.50 -25.74
C TYR A 88 -14.09 -8.07 -25.99
N LEU A 89 -13.31 -7.42 -26.86
CA LEU A 89 -11.93 -7.80 -27.14
C LEU A 89 -11.02 -7.68 -25.90
N GLU A 90 -11.24 -6.67 -25.06
CA GLU A 90 -10.57 -6.56 -23.75
C GLU A 90 -10.80 -7.81 -22.89
N HIS A 91 -12.04 -8.30 -22.79
CA HIS A 91 -12.31 -9.56 -22.07
C HIS A 91 -11.65 -10.77 -22.72
N MET A 92 -11.60 -10.80 -24.05
CA MET A 92 -11.02 -11.90 -24.81
C MET A 92 -9.49 -11.96 -24.71
N LEU A 93 -8.83 -10.83 -24.44
CA LEU A 93 -7.38 -10.77 -24.22
C LEU A 93 -6.92 -11.71 -23.09
N PHE A 94 -7.80 -11.99 -22.12
CA PHE A 94 -7.52 -12.84 -20.97
C PHE A 94 -7.99 -14.30 -21.14
N LYS A 95 -8.41 -14.70 -22.35
CA LYS A 95 -8.86 -16.08 -22.64
C LYS A 95 -7.78 -16.98 -23.23
N GLY A 96 -6.55 -16.48 -23.35
CA GLY A 96 -5.40 -17.23 -23.85
C GLY A 96 -5.15 -17.02 -25.33
N THR A 97 -3.89 -17.16 -25.72
CA THR A 97 -3.45 -17.17 -27.12
C THR A 97 -3.14 -18.62 -27.53
N PRO A 98 -3.37 -19.02 -28.80
CA PRO A 98 -2.88 -20.29 -29.33
C PRO A 98 -1.37 -20.45 -29.20
#